data_AF-A0A2K2VFU5-F1
#
_entry.id   AF-A0A2K2VFU5-F1
#
_cell.length_a   1.000
_cell.length_b   1.000
_cell.length_c   1.000
_cell.angle_alpha   90.00
_cell.angle_beta   90.00
_cell.angle_gamma   90.00
#
_symmetry.space_group_name_H-M   'P 1'
#
loop_
_entity.id
_entity.type
_entity.pdbx_description
1 polymer ?
#
loop_
_entity_poly.entity_id
_entity_poly.type
_entity_poly.pdbx_seq_one_letter_code
_entity_poly.pdbx_strand_id
1 'polypeptide(L)'
;MKNTPLFLLVAASLVAAAVFASVFVYYPVSVAATPTAPPVIFAEGSNAGGKDLYGTNTIGVTVSQANTSLSITVHPTYQTTYYKNITLIKNLDSNAYYIAFRVNTAATDTNLQSAQLIIKDSSDNIVTTINLMTTSTSSWIQIPANS
;
A
#
# COMPACT_ATOMS: atom_id res chain seq x y z
N MET A 1 27.74 -69.29 8.91
CA MET A 1 27.00 -68.04 8.67
C MET A 1 27.21 -67.11 9.84
N LYS A 2 27.86 -65.95 9.65
CA LYS A 2 27.84 -64.82 10.58
C LYS A 2 27.80 -63.55 9.74
N ASN A 3 26.58 -63.07 9.49
CA ASN A 3 26.31 -61.88 8.69
C ASN A 3 26.50 -60.65 9.59
N THR A 4 27.64 -59.97 9.49
CA THR A 4 27.80 -58.66 10.12
C THR A 4 28.90 -57.91 9.38
N PRO A 5 28.54 -57.10 8.36
CA PRO A 5 28.94 -55.69 8.44
C PRO A 5 27.98 -54.68 7.77
N LEU A 6 26.79 -55.08 7.29
CA LEU A 6 25.90 -54.13 6.58
C LEU A 6 25.22 -53.15 7.54
N PHE A 7 24.75 -53.61 8.71
CA PHE A 7 24.09 -52.76 9.70
C PHE A 7 25.03 -51.72 10.34
N LEU A 8 26.31 -52.05 10.53
CA LEU A 8 27.29 -51.09 11.05
C LEU A 8 27.58 -49.99 10.03
N LEU A 9 27.64 -50.32 8.74
CA LEU A 9 27.90 -49.36 7.67
C LEU A 9 26.72 -48.39 7.47
N VAL A 10 25.49 -48.90 7.58
CA VAL A 10 24.26 -48.10 7.52
C VAL A 10 24.12 -47.19 8.75
N ALA A 11 24.45 -47.68 9.94
CA ALA A 11 24.45 -46.85 11.15
C ALA A 11 25.51 -45.75 11.10
N ALA A 12 26.72 -46.06 10.62
CA ALA A 12 27.80 -45.07 10.46
C ALA A 12 27.46 -44.00 9.41
N SER A 13 26.80 -44.37 8.30
CA SER A 13 26.38 -43.42 7.28
C SER A 13 25.25 -42.49 7.75
N LEU A 14 24.30 -43.00 8.54
CA LEU A 14 23.23 -42.19 9.16
C LEU A 14 23.78 -41.16 10.15
N VAL A 15 24.77 -41.54 10.96
CA VAL A 15 25.42 -40.61 11.91
C VAL A 15 26.25 -39.56 11.17
N ALA A 16 26.99 -39.93 10.13
CA ALA A 16 27.73 -38.97 9.31
C ALA A 16 26.78 -37.99 8.58
N ALA A 17 25.66 -38.48 8.04
CA ALA A 17 24.64 -37.63 7.40
C ALA A 17 24.00 -36.63 8.39
N ALA A 18 23.79 -37.03 9.65
CA ALA A 18 23.27 -36.13 10.68
C ALA A 18 24.27 -35.02 11.06
N VAL A 19 25.58 -35.29 11.01
CA VAL A 19 26.63 -34.28 11.29
C VAL A 19 26.77 -33.26 10.15
N PHE A 20 26.49 -33.66 8.90
CA PHE A 20 26.48 -32.72 7.75
C PHE A 20 25.14 -32.00 7.52
N ALA A 21 24.05 -32.41 8.17
CA ALA A 21 22.74 -31.77 8.04
C ALA A 21 22.54 -30.55 8.96
N SER A 22 23.45 -30.29 9.91
CA SER A 22 23.37 -29.13 10.81
C SER A 22 24.24 -27.96 10.39
N VAL A 23 24.58 -27.85 9.10
CA VAL A 23 25.18 -26.63 8.56
C VAL A 23 24.05 -25.65 8.24
N PHE A 24 23.59 -24.93 9.26
CA PHE A 24 22.80 -23.72 9.05
C PHE A 24 23.74 -22.68 8.41
N VAL A 25 23.75 -22.64 7.07
CA VAL A 25 24.41 -21.54 6.36
C VAL A 25 23.55 -20.29 6.58
N TYR A 26 23.96 -19.47 7.55
CA TYR A 26 23.43 -18.13 7.72
C TYR A 26 24.04 -17.28 6.60
N TYR A 27 23.27 -16.97 5.56
CA TYR A 27 23.64 -15.92 4.62
C TYR A 27 23.23 -14.60 5.25
N PRO A 28 24.16 -13.77 5.76
CA PRO A 28 23.81 -12.46 6.26
C PRO A 28 23.28 -11.61 5.10
N VAL A 29 21.96 -11.42 5.04
CA VAL A 29 21.34 -10.44 4.16
C VAL A 29 21.40 -9.10 4.89
N SER A 30 22.30 -8.23 4.45
CA SER A 30 22.32 -6.84 4.89
C SER A 30 21.39 -6.03 3.99
N VAL A 31 20.26 -5.57 4.52
CA VAL A 31 19.37 -4.62 3.82
C VAL A 31 19.75 -3.22 4.26
N ALA A 32 20.37 -2.46 3.36
CA ALA A 32 20.57 -1.03 3.54
C ALA A 32 19.45 -0.27 2.81
N ALA A 33 18.72 0.58 3.55
CA ALA A 33 17.74 1.47 2.97
C ALA A 33 18.20 2.92 3.18
N THR A 34 18.51 3.61 2.09
CA THR A 34 18.78 5.05 2.08
C THR A 34 17.50 5.79 1.66
N PRO A 35 16.94 6.68 2.47
CA PRO A 35 15.76 7.43 2.07
C PRO A 35 16.10 8.34 0.89
N THR A 36 15.46 8.10 -0.25
CA THR A 36 15.42 9.01 -1.40
C THR A 36 14.03 9.63 -1.51
N ALA A 37 13.90 10.71 -2.28
CA ALA A 37 12.59 11.27 -2.57
C ALA A 37 11.70 10.18 -3.21
N PRO A 38 10.45 9.99 -2.72
CA PRO A 38 9.58 8.96 -3.23
C PRO A 38 9.19 9.24 -4.69
N PRO A 39 9.29 8.26 -5.59
CA PRO A 39 8.99 8.46 -7.01
C PRO A 39 7.47 8.63 -7.26
N VAL A 40 6.66 7.95 -6.46
CA VAL A 40 5.20 8.08 -6.48
C VAL A 40 4.76 8.95 -5.31
N ILE A 41 4.07 10.04 -5.62
CA ILE A 41 3.64 11.05 -4.65
C ILE A 41 2.14 11.33 -4.74
N PHE A 42 1.59 11.85 -3.66
CA PHE A 42 0.31 12.55 -3.69
C PHE A 42 0.49 14.02 -4.04
N ALA A 43 -0.51 14.57 -4.71
CA ALA A 43 -0.65 16.00 -4.95
C ALA A 43 -2.12 16.42 -4.75
N GLU A 44 -2.33 17.70 -4.54
CA GLU A 44 -3.67 18.29 -4.53
C GLU A 44 -4.30 18.22 -5.93
N GLY A 45 -5.59 17.90 -5.96
CA GLY A 45 -6.38 17.95 -7.17
C GLY A 45 -6.92 19.35 -7.43
N SER A 46 -7.49 19.57 -8.61
CA SER A 46 -7.97 20.90 -9.03
C SER A 46 -9.14 21.44 -8.20
N ASN A 47 -9.83 20.57 -7.44
CA ASN A 47 -10.95 20.93 -6.58
C ASN A 47 -10.55 21.03 -5.10
N ALA A 48 -9.29 20.75 -4.75
CA ALA A 48 -8.77 20.98 -3.41
C ALA A 48 -8.83 22.48 -3.06
N GLY A 49 -9.27 22.81 -1.85
CA GLY A 49 -9.51 24.21 -1.43
C GLY A 49 -10.74 24.86 -2.06
N GLY A 50 -11.41 24.18 -2.99
CA GLY A 50 -12.66 24.63 -3.61
C GLY A 50 -13.82 24.68 -2.61
N LYS A 51 -14.94 25.26 -3.03
CA LYS A 51 -16.14 25.37 -2.19
C LYS A 51 -16.73 23.99 -1.89
N ASP A 52 -17.05 23.76 -0.62
CA ASP A 52 -17.78 22.57 -0.18
C ASP A 52 -19.30 22.80 -0.23
N LEU A 53 -20.09 21.72 -0.17
CA LEU A 53 -21.55 21.78 -0.26
C LEU A 53 -22.22 22.29 1.02
N TYR A 54 -21.48 22.43 2.12
CA TYR A 54 -22.00 22.91 3.40
C TYR A 54 -21.45 24.29 3.78
N GLY A 55 -22.33 25.30 3.70
CA GLY A 55 -22.05 26.64 4.23
C GLY A 55 -20.88 27.37 3.56
N THR A 56 -19.95 27.84 4.40
CA THR A 56 -18.72 28.54 3.99
C THR A 56 -17.49 27.62 3.99
N ASN A 57 -17.68 26.31 4.12
CA ASN A 57 -16.58 25.36 4.18
C ASN A 57 -15.91 25.19 2.80
N THR A 58 -14.67 24.70 2.85
CA THR A 58 -13.89 24.32 1.68
C THR A 58 -13.52 22.84 1.75
N ILE A 59 -13.24 22.27 0.59
CA ILE A 59 -12.74 20.90 0.45
C ILE A 59 -11.30 20.88 0.96
N GLY A 60 -11.10 20.34 2.17
CA GLY A 60 -9.79 20.25 2.79
C GLY A 60 -9.00 19.07 2.22
N VAL A 61 -7.85 19.35 1.63
CA VAL A 61 -6.87 18.33 1.25
C VAL A 61 -5.53 18.78 1.79
N THR A 62 -4.87 17.93 2.56
CA THR A 62 -3.55 18.23 3.11
C THR A 62 -2.64 17.07 2.77
N VAL A 63 -1.57 17.36 2.02
CA VAL A 63 -0.53 16.40 1.69
C VAL A 63 0.62 16.56 2.68
N SER A 64 1.14 15.45 3.21
CA SER A 64 2.27 15.47 4.14
C SER A 64 3.53 16.05 3.49
N GLN A 65 4.50 16.53 4.28
CA GLN A 65 5.75 17.09 3.77
C GLN A 65 6.54 16.15 2.83
N ALA A 66 6.44 14.84 3.04
CA ALA A 66 7.09 13.82 2.19
C ALA A 66 6.24 13.42 0.96
N ASN A 67 5.03 13.97 0.82
CA ASN A 67 4.05 13.65 -0.21
C ASN A 67 3.61 12.17 -0.30
N THR A 68 3.75 11.39 0.78
CA THR A 68 3.39 9.96 0.83
C THR A 68 2.11 9.66 1.61
N SER A 69 1.50 10.68 2.19
CA SER A 69 0.21 10.58 2.86
C SER A 69 -0.61 11.84 2.65
N LEU A 70 -1.92 11.70 2.76
CA LEU A 70 -2.88 12.79 2.62
C LEU A 70 -3.98 12.67 3.68
N SER A 71 -4.56 13.81 4.03
CA SER A 71 -5.79 13.92 4.81
C SER A 71 -6.84 14.64 3.97
N ILE A 72 -8.07 14.13 3.96
CA ILE A 72 -9.21 14.74 3.26
C ILE A 72 -10.28 15.09 4.29
N THR A 73 -10.77 16.32 4.22
CA THR A 73 -11.89 16.82 5.01
C THR A 73 -12.95 17.35 4.05
N VAL A 74 -14.14 16.75 4.11
CA VAL A 74 -15.31 17.12 3.30
C VAL A 74 -16.56 17.16 4.17
N HIS A 75 -17.55 17.94 3.76
CA HIS A 75 -18.80 18.14 4.47
C HIS A 75 -19.99 17.75 3.59
N PRO A 76 -20.18 16.44 3.35
CA PRO A 76 -21.26 15.96 2.49
C PRO A 76 -22.63 16.28 3.09
N THR A 77 -23.65 16.28 2.23
CA THR A 77 -25.05 16.43 2.68
C THR A 77 -25.62 15.09 3.14
N TYR A 78 -26.86 15.05 3.64
CA TYR A 78 -27.59 13.82 3.98
C TYR A 78 -27.95 12.93 2.77
N GLN A 79 -27.30 13.16 1.62
CA GLN A 79 -27.44 12.40 0.39
C GLN A 79 -26.05 12.05 -0.16
N THR A 80 -26.02 11.08 -1.07
CA THR A 80 -24.80 10.72 -1.79
C THR A 80 -24.19 11.95 -2.46
N THR A 81 -22.95 12.25 -2.08
CA THR A 81 -22.22 13.43 -2.54
C THR A 81 -20.92 12.99 -3.20
N TYR A 82 -20.61 13.54 -4.38
CA TYR A 82 -19.39 13.24 -5.12
C TYR A 82 -18.47 14.46 -5.18
N TYR A 83 -17.23 14.26 -4.77
CA TYR A 83 -16.16 15.26 -4.89
C TYR A 83 -15.17 14.81 -5.96
N LYS A 84 -15.15 15.50 -7.10
CA LYS A 84 -14.27 15.17 -8.23
C LYS A 84 -12.93 15.88 -8.10
N ASN A 85 -11.85 15.19 -8.48
CA ASN A 85 -10.49 15.74 -8.59
C ASN A 85 -10.03 16.48 -7.31
N ILE A 86 -10.12 15.79 -6.17
CA ILE A 86 -9.66 16.32 -4.87
C ILE A 86 -8.18 16.03 -4.61
N THR A 87 -7.66 14.92 -5.14
CA THR A 87 -6.25 14.55 -5.03
C THR A 87 -5.80 13.84 -6.29
N LEU A 88 -4.49 13.85 -6.53
CA LEU A 88 -3.81 13.20 -7.63
C LEU A 88 -2.73 12.28 -7.07
N ILE A 89 -2.48 11.18 -7.77
CA ILE A 89 -1.30 10.35 -7.58
C ILE A 89 -0.42 10.60 -8.80
N LYS A 90 0.85 10.96 -8.56
CA LYS A 90 1.81 11.23 -9.62
C LYS A 90 3.00 10.31 -9.52
N ASN A 91 3.42 9.75 -10.64
CA ASN A 91 4.69 9.06 -10.75
C ASN A 91 5.68 9.97 -11.49
N LEU A 92 6.67 10.46 -10.75
CA LEU A 92 7.67 11.41 -11.24
C LEU A 92 8.86 10.73 -11.90
N ASP A 93 8.83 9.40 -12.01
CA ASP A 93 9.91 8.60 -12.57
C ASP A 93 9.44 7.81 -13.81
N SER A 94 10.43 7.32 -14.55
CA SER A 94 10.35 6.50 -15.74
C SER A 94 10.02 5.02 -15.49
N ASN A 95 9.94 4.59 -14.23
CA ASN A 95 9.61 3.22 -13.85
C ASN A 95 8.14 3.09 -13.44
N ALA A 96 7.52 1.94 -13.70
CA ALA A 96 6.21 1.60 -13.15
C ALA A 96 6.35 1.00 -11.74
N TYR A 97 5.41 1.32 -10.85
CA TYR A 97 5.43 0.86 -9.45
C TYR A 97 4.11 0.20 -9.07
N TYR A 98 4.18 -0.83 -8.23
CA TYR A 98 3.00 -1.37 -7.56
C TYR A 98 2.85 -0.71 -6.20
N ILE A 99 1.68 -0.13 -5.93
CA ILE A 99 1.37 0.51 -4.64
C ILE A 99 0.06 -0.03 -4.08
N ALA A 100 -0.11 0.10 -2.77
CA ALA A 100 -1.38 -0.13 -2.09
C ALA A 100 -1.69 1.07 -1.18
N PHE A 101 -2.97 1.37 -1.00
CA PHE A 101 -3.42 2.46 -0.13
C PHE A 101 -3.76 1.92 1.24
N ARG A 102 -3.19 2.52 2.29
CA ARG A 102 -3.56 2.25 3.68
C ARG A 102 -4.48 3.35 4.18
N VAL A 103 -5.66 2.97 4.65
CA VAL A 103 -6.52 3.84 5.46
C VAL A 103 -6.04 3.73 6.91
N ASN A 104 -5.40 4.80 7.40
CA ASN A 104 -4.90 4.88 8.77
C ASN A 104 -5.99 5.28 9.75
N THR A 105 -6.86 6.21 9.35
CA THR A 105 -7.99 6.69 10.14
C THR A 105 -9.26 6.49 9.32
N ALA A 106 -10.18 5.68 9.83
CA ALA A 106 -11.48 5.47 9.18
C ALA A 106 -12.32 6.75 9.27
N ALA A 107 -13.09 7.03 8.22
CA ALA A 107 -14.13 8.04 8.27
C ALA A 107 -15.26 7.56 9.20
N THR A 108 -15.67 8.41 10.14
CA THR A 108 -16.70 8.09 11.12
C THR A 108 -17.65 9.26 11.31
N ASP A 109 -18.94 9.03 11.13
CA ASP A 109 -20.04 9.92 11.51
C ASP A 109 -21.30 9.06 11.67
N THR A 110 -22.21 9.43 12.58
CA THR A 110 -23.44 8.66 12.86
C THR A 110 -24.39 8.57 11.66
N ASN A 111 -24.31 9.53 10.73
CA ASN A 111 -25.15 9.59 9.53
C ASN A 111 -24.41 9.11 8.27
N LEU A 112 -23.14 8.71 8.39
CA LEU A 112 -22.32 8.28 7.26
C LEU A 112 -22.46 6.77 7.05
N GLN A 113 -23.18 6.39 5.99
CA GLN A 113 -23.38 5.00 5.61
C GLN A 113 -22.22 4.41 4.79
N SER A 114 -21.54 5.25 4.01
CA SER A 114 -20.40 4.84 3.20
C SER A 114 -19.52 6.03 2.87
N ALA A 115 -18.20 5.81 2.85
CA ALA A 115 -17.22 6.74 2.31
C ALA A 115 -16.21 5.98 1.47
N GLN A 116 -15.96 6.48 0.25
CA GLN A 116 -15.09 5.82 -0.71
C GLN A 116 -14.18 6.83 -1.38
N LEU A 117 -12.91 6.45 -1.58
CA LEU A 117 -12.01 7.14 -2.49
C LEU A 117 -11.94 6.34 -3.79
N ILE A 118 -12.46 6.91 -4.87
CA ILE A 118 -12.44 6.30 -6.20
C ILE A 118 -11.19 6.81 -6.92
N ILE A 119 -10.27 5.91 -7.23
CA ILE A 119 -9.06 6.20 -7.98
C ILE A 119 -9.31 5.93 -9.45
N LYS A 120 -9.00 6.91 -10.28
CA LYS A 120 -9.15 6.84 -11.73
C LYS A 120 -7.84 7.10 -12.46
N ASP A 121 -7.73 6.55 -13.66
CA ASP A 121 -6.65 6.89 -14.59
C ASP A 121 -6.94 8.20 -15.34
N SER A 122 -5.99 8.64 -16.16
CA SER A 122 -6.11 9.85 -16.99
C SER A 122 -7.20 9.75 -18.07
N SER A 123 -7.72 8.54 -18.34
CA SER A 123 -8.83 8.29 -19.27
C SER A 123 -10.18 8.20 -18.54
N ASP A 124 -10.22 8.56 -17.25
CA ASP A 124 -11.40 8.55 -16.36
C ASP A 124 -11.94 7.13 -16.05
N ASN A 125 -11.17 6.07 -16.34
CA ASN A 125 -11.50 4.70 -15.96
C ASN A 125 -11.23 4.49 -14.47
N ILE A 126 -12.09 3.73 -13.78
CA ILE A 126 -11.88 3.37 -12.38
C ILE A 126 -10.77 2.32 -12.31
N VAL A 127 -9.68 2.67 -11.64
CA VAL A 127 -8.55 1.77 -11.35
C VAL A 127 -8.84 0.98 -10.08
N THR A 128 -9.30 1.65 -9.03
CA THR A 128 -9.68 1.00 -7.77
C THR A 128 -10.62 1.89 -6.96
N THR A 129 -11.33 1.28 -6.01
CA THR A 129 -12.16 1.98 -5.03
C THR A 129 -11.72 1.58 -3.63
N ILE A 130 -11.37 2.57 -2.83
CA ILE A 130 -10.87 2.38 -1.47
C ILE A 130 -12.02 2.63 -0.50
N ASN A 131 -12.33 1.65 0.35
CA ASN A 131 -13.26 1.85 1.45
C ASN A 131 -12.60 2.69 2.55
N LEU A 132 -13.14 3.88 2.82
CA LEU A 132 -12.61 4.79 3.84
C LEU A 132 -13.23 4.55 5.22
N MET A 133 -14.25 3.70 5.34
CA MET A 133 -14.93 3.42 6.62
C MET A 133 -14.18 2.40 7.49
N THR A 134 -13.07 1.84 7.01
CA THR A 134 -12.32 0.79 7.70
C THR A 134 -10.82 1.03 7.63
N THR A 135 -10.10 0.77 8.72
CA THR A 135 -8.63 0.82 8.72
C THR A 135 -8.04 -0.41 8.04
N SER A 136 -7.94 -0.35 6.71
CA SER A 136 -7.52 -1.45 5.86
C SER A 136 -6.47 -1.03 4.83
N THR A 137 -5.77 -2.02 4.28
CA THR A 137 -4.90 -1.85 3.11
C THR A 137 -5.63 -2.35 1.88
N SER A 138 -5.60 -1.60 0.78
CA SER A 138 -6.18 -2.03 -0.50
C SER A 138 -5.37 -3.13 -1.16
N SER A 139 -5.95 -3.72 -2.21
CA SER A 139 -5.16 -4.49 -3.18
C SER A 139 -4.09 -3.61 -3.84
N TRP A 140 -3.03 -4.26 -4.32
CA TRP A 140 -1.98 -3.61 -5.10
C TRP A 140 -2.54 -3.12 -6.44
N ILE A 141 -2.13 -1.92 -6.83
CA ILE A 141 -2.38 -1.36 -8.16
C ILE A 141 -1.06 -0.96 -8.79
N GLN A 142 -0.98 -1.01 -10.12
CA GLN A 142 0.17 -0.50 -10.85
C GLN A 142 -0.03 0.98 -11.18
N ILE A 143 0.96 1.81 -10.87
CA ILE A 143 1.07 3.18 -11.34
C ILE A 143 2.07 3.19 -12.50
N PRO A 144 1.65 3.54 -13.73
CA PRO A 144 2.56 3.65 -14.88
C PRO A 144 3.65 4.70 -14.66
N ALA A 145 4.72 4.62 -15.44
CA ALA A 145 5.74 5.65 -15.49
C ALA A 145 5.17 6.99 -15.97
N ASN A 146 5.67 8.11 -15.43
CA ASN A 146 5.34 9.48 -15.85
C ASN A 146 3.81 9.79 -15.93
N SER A 147 3.04 9.25 -14.98
CA SER A 147 1.58 9.43 -14.89
C SER A 147 1.19 10.50 -13.88
#